data_AF-A0A151JJK3-F1
#
_entry.id   AF-A0A151JJK3-F1
#
_cell.length_a   1.000
_cell.length_b   1.000
_cell.length_c   1.000
_cell.angle_alpha   90.00
_cell.angle_beta   90.00
_cell.angle_gamma   90.00
#
_symmetry.space_group_name_H-M   'P 1'
#
loop_
_entity.id
_entity.type
_entity.pdbx_description
1 polymer ?
#
loop_
_entity_poly.entity_id
_entity_poly.type
_entity_poly.pdbx_seq_one_letter_code
_entity_poly.pdbx_strand_id
1 'polypeptide(L)' 'MESLYKIESYSEEAVSMIARFIHRKGGVCYVAGFAVITNHPFKEREAATLLPLVARVTDNLTEWDKAFIAHQEH' A
#
# COMPACT_ATOMS: atom_id res chain seq x y z
N MET A 1 11.24 12.21 -5.43
CA MET A 1 10.02 11.40 -5.17
C MET A 1 10.45 10.20 -4.36
N GLU A 2 9.81 9.93 -3.24
CA GLU A 2 10.06 8.68 -2.51
C GLU A 2 9.59 7.50 -3.36
N SER A 3 10.36 6.40 -3.36
CA SER A 3 10.05 5.21 -4.16
C SER A 3 8.79 4.53 -3.61
N LEU A 4 7.68 4.70 -4.33
CA LEU A 4 6.43 3.99 -4.03
C LEU A 4 6.55 2.51 -4.39
N TYR A 5 5.89 1.68 -3.61
CA TYR A 5 5.72 0.25 -3.86
C TYR A 5 4.27 -0.15 -3.56
N LYS A 6 3.87 -1.31 -4.08
CA LYS A 6 2.51 -1.85 -3.99
C LYS A 6 2.48 -3.09 -3.13
N ILE A 7 1.48 -3.14 -2.25
CA ILE A 7 1.10 -4.29 -1.46
C ILE A 7 -0.26 -4.76 -1.96
N GLU A 8 -0.32 -5.95 -2.53
CA GLU A 8 -1.56 -6.61 -2.92
C GLU A 8 -2.06 -7.51 -1.80
N SER A 9 -3.37 -7.66 -1.71
CA SER A 9 -4.04 -8.47 -0.70
C SER A 9 -5.15 -9.33 -1.30
N TYR A 10 -5.74 -10.19 -0.46
CA TYR A 10 -6.77 -11.15 -0.85
C TYR A 10 -8.20 -10.63 -0.64
N SER A 11 -8.38 -9.51 0.06
CA SER A 11 -9.70 -8.94 0.33
C SER A 11 -9.65 -7.42 0.59
N GLU A 12 -10.80 -6.74 0.44
CA GLU A 12 -10.91 -5.31 0.71
C GLU A 12 -10.74 -4.99 2.21
N GLU A 13 -11.13 -5.91 3.09
CA GLU A 13 -10.94 -5.77 4.53
C GLU A 13 -9.45 -5.77 4.90
N ALA A 14 -8.68 -6.67 4.29
CA ALA A 14 -7.23 -6.75 4.52
C ALA A 14 -6.51 -5.50 4.00
N VAL A 15 -6.89 -5.01 2.80
CA VAL A 15 -6.45 -3.70 2.28
C VAL A 15 -6.79 -2.57 3.25
N SER A 16 -8.04 -2.54 3.75
CA SER A 16 -8.50 -1.51 4.67
C SER A 16 -7.70 -1.52 5.99
N MET A 17 -7.33 -2.70 6.49
CA MET A 17 -6.49 -2.85 7.68
C MET A 17 -5.07 -2.32 7.44
N ILE A 18 -4.45 -2.67 6.32
CA ILE A 18 -3.12 -2.19 5.93
C ILE A 18 -3.15 -0.66 5.75
N ALA A 19 -4.13 -0.15 5.01
CA ALA A 19 -4.29 1.28 4.77
C ALA A 19 -4.48 2.07 6.06
N ARG A 20 -5.33 1.60 6.98
CA ARG A 20 -5.51 2.23 8.31
C ARG A 20 -4.21 2.24 9.12
N PHE A 21 -3.42 1.16 9.04
CA PHE A 21 -2.13 1.11 9.71
C PHE A 21 -1.20 2.21 9.18
N ILE A 22 -1.04 2.31 7.86
CA ILE A 22 -0.15 3.30 7.22
C ILE A 22 -0.61 4.73 7.54
N HIS A 23 -1.91 5.02 7.42
CA HIS A 23 -2.46 6.33 7.73
C HIS A 23 -2.20 6.75 9.20
N ARG A 24 -2.34 5.82 10.16
CA ARG A 24 -2.03 6.10 11.57
C ARG A 24 -0.55 6.42 11.80
N LYS A 25 0.32 6.00 10.89
CA LYS A 25 1.77 6.28 10.92
C LYS A 25 2.16 7.51 10.10
N GLY A 26 1.19 8.16 9.45
CA GLY A 26 1.43 9.33 8.60
C GLY A 26 2.13 9.01 7.27
N GLY A 27 2.10 7.75 6.82
CA GLY A 27 2.66 7.38 5.52
C GLY A 27 1.70 7.71 4.37
N VAL A 28 2.25 7.86 3.15
CA VAL A 28 1.43 8.00 1.94
C VAL A 28 0.74 6.67 1.67
N CYS A 29 -0.55 6.70 1.34
CA CYS A 29 -1.33 5.50 1.14
C CYS A 29 -2.44 5.73 0.13
N TYR A 30 -2.31 5.13 -1.06
CA TYR A 30 -3.36 5.09 -2.06
C TYR A 30 -3.98 3.69 -2.09
N VAL A 31 -5.31 3.61 -1.96
CA VAL A 31 -6.03 2.34 -2.04
C VAL A 31 -6.55 2.15 -3.46
N ALA A 32 -6.08 1.09 -4.12
CA ALA A 32 -6.39 0.78 -5.51
C ALA A 32 -6.94 -0.65 -5.61
N GLY A 33 -8.26 -0.80 -5.41
CA GLY A 33 -8.92 -2.11 -5.35
C GLY A 33 -8.35 -2.98 -4.23
N PHE A 34 -7.87 -4.18 -4.57
CA PHE A 34 -7.23 -5.11 -3.63
C PHE A 34 -5.77 -4.79 -3.32
N ALA A 35 -5.34 -3.55 -3.49
CA ALA A 35 -3.96 -3.14 -3.25
C ALA A 35 -3.83 -1.80 -2.52
N VAL A 36 -2.70 -1.64 -1.82
CA VAL A 36 -2.23 -0.38 -1.25
C VAL A 36 -0.93 0.02 -1.93
N ILE A 37 -0.84 1.25 -2.42
CA ILE A 37 0.40 1.83 -2.94
C ILE A 37 0.92 2.85 -1.92
N THR A 38 2.16 2.70 -1.50
CA THR A 38 2.71 3.43 -0.35
C THR A 38 4.22 3.61 -0.47
N ASN A 39 4.75 4.61 0.23
CA ASN A 39 6.19 4.79 0.53
C ASN A 39 6.52 4.42 1.99
N HIS A 40 5.55 3.92 2.76
CA HIS A 40 5.71 3.76 4.20
C HIS A 40 6.85 2.78 4.52
N PRO A 41 7.86 3.18 5.29
CA PRO A 41 8.94 2.28 5.65
C PRO A 41 8.51 1.37 6.81
N PHE A 42 8.11 0.13 6.50
CA PHE A 42 7.75 -0.84 7.54
C PHE A 42 8.98 -1.31 8.32
N LYS A 43 8.91 -1.25 9.65
CA LYS A 43 9.85 -1.94 10.53
C LYS A 43 9.49 -3.41 10.65
N GLU A 44 10.46 -4.26 11.00
CA GLU A 44 10.28 -5.72 11.10
C GLU A 44 9.04 -6.13 11.92
N ARG A 45 8.83 -5.54 13.10
CA ARG A 45 7.65 -5.83 13.95
C ARG A 45 6.32 -5.44 13.30
N GLU A 46 6.32 -4.35 12.54
CA GLU A 46 5.14 -3.84 11.84
C GLU A 46 4.81 -4.76 10.66
N ALA A 47 5.83 -5.11 9.87
CA ALA A 47 5.73 -6.07 8.78
C ALA A 47 5.23 -7.44 9.27
N ALA A 48 5.77 -7.96 10.37
CA ALA A 48 5.34 -9.24 10.95
C ALA A 48 3.86 -9.27 11.32
N THR A 49 3.32 -8.13 11.78
CA THR A 49 1.89 -8.01 12.13
C THR A 49 0.99 -8.01 10.90
N LEU A 50 1.46 -7.45 9.79
CA LEU A 50 0.67 -7.28 8.57
C LEU A 50 0.89 -8.39 7.55
N LEU A 51 1.96 -9.17 7.65
CA LEU A 51 2.31 -10.23 6.71
C LEU A 51 1.15 -11.20 6.41
N PRO A 52 0.30 -11.61 7.37
CA PRO A 52 -0.86 -12.47 7.08
C PRO A 52 -1.90 -11.83 6.15
N LEU A 53 -1.88 -10.51 6.00
CA LEU A 53 -2.79 -9.74 5.15
C LEU A 53 -2.19 -9.49 3.75
N VAL A 54 -0.94 -9.87 3.51
CA VAL A 54 -0.20 -9.56 2.29
C VAL A 54 -0.21 -10.75 1.35
N ALA A 55 -0.66 -10.53 0.12
CA ALA A 55 -0.57 -11.50 -0.96
C ALA A 55 0.75 -11.37 -1.74
N ARG A 56 1.11 -10.12 -2.08
CA ARG A 56 2.31 -9.81 -2.85
C ARG A 56 2.80 -8.41 -2.52
N VAL A 57 4.12 -8.22 -2.56
CA VAL A 57 4.75 -6.91 -2.52
C VAL A 57 5.56 -6.73 -3.79
N THR A 58 5.46 -5.57 -4.43
CA THR A 58 6.21 -5.26 -5.64
C THR A 58 6.48 -3.76 -5.75
N ASP A 59 7.67 -3.42 -6.21
CA ASP A 59 8.08 -2.07 -6.63
C ASP A 59 7.74 -1.78 -8.10
N ASN A 60 7.29 -2.79 -8.86
CA ASN A 60 6.90 -2.64 -10.25
C ASN A 60 5.46 -2.12 -10.37
N LEU A 61 5.32 -0.80 -10.28
CA LEU A 61 4.04 -0.11 -10.49
C LEU A 61 3.69 -0.08 -11.99
N THR A 62 2.48 -0.53 -12.31
CA THR A 62 1.95 -0.49 -13.67
C THR A 62 1.62 0.93 -14.09
N GLU A 63 1.45 1.16 -15.40
CA GLU A 63 1.00 2.46 -15.90
C GLU A 63 -0.38 2.86 -15.35
N TRP A 64 -1.26 1.88 -15.10
CA TRP A 64 -2.54 2.13 -14.45
C TRP A 64 -2.36 2.60 -13.00
N ASP A 65 -1.47 1.97 -12.23
CA ASP A 65 -1.16 2.37 -10.85
C ASP A 65 -0.68 3.84 -10.81
N LYS A 66 0.22 4.21 -11.74
CA LYS A 66 0.76 5.57 -11.86
C LYS A 66 -0.32 6.59 -12.22
N ALA A 67 -1.16 6.28 -13.20
CA ALA A 67 -2.27 7.14 -13.61
C ALA A 67 -3.29 7.33 -12.46
N PHE A 68 -3.59 6.26 -11.72
CA PHE A 68 -4.46 6.31 -10.55
C PHE A 68 -3.91 7.27 -9.47
N ILE A 69 -2.62 7.14 -9.12
CA ILE A 69 -1.98 8.02 -8.13
C ILE A 69 -2.05 9.47 -8.58
N ALA A 70 -1.71 9.76 -9.83
CA ALA A 70 -1.75 11.12 -10.37
C ALA A 70 -3.15 11.76 -10.25
N HIS A 71 -4.23 10.98 -10.37
CA HIS A 71 -5.59 11.47 -10.18
C HIS A 71 -5.98 11.72 -8.72
N GLN A 72 -5.25 11.17 -7.75
CA GLN A 72 -5.53 11.37 -6.31
C GLN A 72 -4.77 12.59 -5.74
N GLU A 73 -3.75 13.10 -6.42
CA GLU A 73 -2.96 14.28 -6.01
C GLU A 73 -3.54 15.61 -6.51
N HIS A 74 -4.64 15.58 -7.28
CA HIS A 74 -5.36 16.73 -7.82
C HIS A 74 -6.70 16.94 -7.09
#